data_AF-A0A8T7KDS3-F1
#
_entry.id   AF-A0A8T7KDS3-F1
#
_cell.length_a   1.000
_cell.length_b   1.000
_cell.length_c   1.000
_cell.angle_alpha   90.00
_cell.angle_beta   90.00
_cell.angle_gamma   90.00
#
_symmetry.space_group_name_H-M   'P 1'
#
loop_
_entity.id
_entity.type
_entity.pdbx_description
1 polymer ?
#
loop_
_entity_poly.entity_id
_entity_poly.type
_entity_poly.pdbx_seq_one_letter_code
_entity_poly.pdbx_strand_id
1 'polypeptide(L)'
;MATRILAAAAGGVLFAALYIIIAFIRTLARSAKIGFLDTLLVFLATLVTLAALVLDSMEAAASGLVQRAALVSAGVLIVPSLLLLLFEARRAQRLKASRALFGIGAGLLLLLATFVVVPFSALYFFPPPTATVTSTPLGTPPPPSATPTATFSPTPTPTLTRTPTPTVTRTPRPSDTATVTRRPLVASRTPQPTDTPVNPCVGVVTNNLNLRAAPSTDAELLATIPFDSALAIFGRNADSTWWYVVYDNLAGWVLGEFLNVTPACLELPVRDR
;
A
#
# COMPACT_ATOMS: atom_id res chain seq x y z
N MET A 1 -17.75 18.89 -22.04
CA MET A 1 -16.67 18.30 -21.22
C MET A 1 -17.20 17.07 -20.48
N ALA A 2 -18.23 17.22 -19.65
CA ALA A 2 -19.25 16.23 -19.26
C ALA A 2 -19.18 14.81 -19.88
N THR A 3 -19.39 14.61 -21.19
CA THR A 3 -19.37 13.27 -21.83
C THR A 3 -18.09 12.47 -21.59
N ARG A 4 -16.93 13.14 -21.52
CA ARG A 4 -15.63 12.49 -21.22
C ARG A 4 -15.51 12.13 -19.73
N ILE A 5 -16.05 12.97 -18.84
CA ILE A 5 -16.07 12.73 -17.40
C ILE A 5 -17.01 11.55 -17.08
N LEU A 6 -18.18 11.49 -17.71
CA LEU A 6 -19.12 10.37 -17.59
C LEU A 6 -18.51 9.05 -18.11
N ALA A 7 -17.78 9.09 -19.23
CA ALA A 7 -17.06 7.92 -19.75
C ALA A 7 -15.95 7.45 -18.79
N ALA A 8 -15.23 8.38 -18.15
CA ALA A 8 -14.26 8.04 -17.11
C ALA A 8 -14.94 7.38 -15.90
N ALA A 9 -16.05 7.94 -15.41
CA ALA A 9 -16.83 7.37 -14.31
C ALA A 9 -17.31 5.94 -14.62
N ALA A 10 -17.79 5.69 -15.85
CA ALA A 10 -18.16 4.35 -16.32
C ALA A 10 -16.96 3.40 -16.38
N GLY A 11 -15.77 3.88 -16.78
CA GLY A 11 -14.52 3.13 -16.71
C GLY A 11 -14.15 2.71 -15.28
N GLY A 12 -14.36 3.58 -14.29
CA GLY A 12 -14.22 3.28 -12.87
C GLY A 12 -15.09 2.11 -12.40
N VAL A 13 -16.38 2.12 -12.77
CA VAL A 13 -17.33 1.02 -12.52
C VAL A 13 -16.85 -0.28 -13.17
N LEU A 14 -16.34 -0.22 -14.41
CA LEU A 14 -15.84 -1.39 -15.13
C LEU A 14 -14.61 -2.01 -14.45
N PHE A 15 -13.64 -1.20 -14.03
CA PHE A 15 -12.48 -1.69 -13.29
C PHE A 15 -12.88 -2.30 -11.93
N ALA A 16 -13.86 -1.71 -11.23
CA ALA A 16 -14.41 -2.28 -10.00
C ALA A 16 -15.05 -3.67 -10.25
N ALA A 17 -15.85 -3.81 -11.31
CA ALA A 17 -16.46 -5.09 -11.67
C ALA A 17 -15.40 -6.16 -12.05
N LEU A 18 -14.40 -5.78 -12.85
CA LEU A 18 -13.29 -6.67 -13.22
C LEU A 18 -12.47 -7.11 -12.00
N TYR A 19 -12.20 -6.20 -11.06
CA TYR A 19 -11.56 -6.53 -9.79
C TYR A 19 -12.34 -7.60 -9.02
N ILE A 20 -13.67 -7.42 -8.85
CA ILE A 20 -14.52 -8.38 -8.14
C ILE A 20 -14.53 -9.76 -8.83
N ILE A 21 -14.64 -9.80 -10.17
CA ILE A 21 -14.62 -11.05 -10.93
C ILE A 21 -13.30 -11.81 -10.69
N ILE A 22 -12.16 -11.13 -10.79
CA ILE A 22 -10.85 -11.75 -10.58
C ILE A 22 -10.64 -12.15 -9.12
N ALA A 23 -11.04 -11.31 -8.16
CA ALA A 23 -10.99 -11.64 -6.74
C ALA A 23 -11.79 -12.90 -6.42
N PHE A 24 -13.02 -13.01 -6.95
CA PHE A 24 -13.90 -14.17 -6.80
C PHE A 24 -13.26 -15.44 -7.39
N ILE A 25 -12.78 -15.38 -8.65
CA ILE A 25 -12.10 -16.52 -9.31
C ILE A 25 -10.87 -16.96 -8.50
N ARG A 26 -10.04 -16.02 -8.01
CA ARG A 26 -8.83 -16.35 -7.24
C ARG A 26 -9.13 -16.88 -5.85
N THR A 27 -10.22 -16.46 -5.21
CA THR A 27 -10.68 -17.02 -3.93
C THR A 27 -11.26 -18.43 -4.12
N LEU A 28 -11.98 -18.71 -5.22
CA LEU A 28 -12.37 -20.08 -5.60
C LEU A 28 -11.16 -20.98 -5.88
N ALA A 29 -10.19 -20.48 -6.64
CA ALA A 29 -8.93 -21.16 -6.96
C ALA A 29 -7.97 -21.29 -5.75
N ARG A 30 -8.39 -20.87 -4.55
CA ARG A 30 -7.62 -20.90 -3.28
C ARG A 30 -6.26 -20.17 -3.31
N SER A 31 -5.98 -19.36 -4.34
CA SER A 31 -4.71 -18.66 -4.50
C SER A 31 -4.47 -17.70 -3.32
N ALA A 32 -3.40 -17.93 -2.58
CA ALA A 32 -3.07 -17.19 -1.35
C ALA A 32 -2.34 -15.86 -1.58
N LYS A 33 -1.73 -15.67 -2.76
CA LYS A 33 -0.96 -14.46 -3.07
C LYS A 33 -1.86 -13.41 -3.72
N ILE A 34 -1.84 -12.18 -3.20
CA ILE A 34 -2.37 -11.01 -3.90
C ILE A 34 -1.47 -10.80 -5.13
N GLY A 35 -2.05 -10.80 -6.32
CA GLY A 35 -1.27 -10.56 -7.54
C GLY A 35 -1.30 -9.08 -7.91
N PHE A 36 -0.24 -8.60 -8.58
CA PHE A 36 -0.15 -7.22 -9.09
C PHE A 36 -1.44 -6.72 -9.76
N LEU A 37 -2.10 -7.58 -10.55
CA LEU A 37 -3.36 -7.25 -11.24
C LEU A 37 -4.54 -6.97 -10.28
N ASP A 38 -4.60 -7.60 -9.09
CA ASP A 38 -5.62 -7.31 -8.08
C ASP A 38 -5.47 -5.86 -7.59
N THR A 39 -4.23 -5.49 -7.22
CA THR A 39 -3.87 -4.15 -6.75
C THR A 39 -4.04 -3.10 -7.84
N LEU A 40 -3.61 -3.39 -9.07
CA LEU A 40 -3.73 -2.48 -10.21
C LEU A 40 -5.20 -2.18 -10.54
N LEU A 41 -6.07 -3.19 -10.58
CA LEU A 41 -7.48 -2.98 -10.89
C LEU A 41 -8.22 -2.21 -9.80
N VAL A 42 -7.98 -2.50 -8.52
CA VAL A 42 -8.62 -1.73 -7.43
C VAL A 42 -8.08 -0.29 -7.36
N PHE A 43 -6.80 -0.07 -7.70
CA PHE A 43 -6.20 1.25 -7.82
C PHE A 43 -6.76 2.04 -9.02
N LEU A 44 -6.92 1.41 -10.19
CA LEU A 44 -7.55 2.05 -11.35
C LEU A 44 -9.03 2.36 -11.09
N ALA A 45 -9.77 1.43 -10.48
CA ALA A 45 -11.16 1.65 -10.09
C ALA A 45 -11.31 2.86 -9.18
N THR A 46 -10.47 2.98 -8.15
CA THR A 46 -10.50 4.12 -7.21
C THR A 46 -10.02 5.41 -7.86
N LEU A 47 -8.85 5.42 -8.49
CA LEU A 47 -8.24 6.61 -9.09
C LEU A 47 -9.13 7.22 -10.19
N VAL A 48 -9.64 6.39 -11.11
CA VAL A 48 -10.44 6.87 -12.25
C VAL A 48 -11.79 7.40 -11.76
N THR A 49 -12.44 6.71 -10.81
CA THR A 49 -13.71 7.17 -10.22
C THR A 49 -13.53 8.47 -9.44
N LEU A 50 -12.49 8.57 -8.62
CA LEU A 50 -12.18 9.75 -7.83
C LEU A 50 -11.83 10.95 -8.72
N ALA A 51 -11.02 10.75 -9.77
CA ALA A 51 -10.70 11.79 -10.74
C ALA A 51 -11.94 12.28 -11.48
N ALA A 52 -12.83 11.37 -11.93
CA ALA A 52 -14.08 11.75 -12.55
C ALA A 52 -14.97 12.57 -11.60
N LEU A 53 -15.10 12.14 -10.34
CA LEU A 53 -15.87 12.83 -9.31
C LEU A 53 -15.34 14.25 -9.04
N VAL A 54 -14.02 14.42 -8.90
CA VAL A 54 -13.40 15.73 -8.70
C VAL A 54 -13.60 16.62 -9.93
N LEU A 55 -13.44 16.09 -11.15
CA LEU A 55 -13.64 16.87 -12.37
C LEU A 55 -15.10 17.32 -12.57
N ASP A 56 -16.08 16.44 -12.30
CA ASP A 56 -17.52 16.79 -12.33
C ASP A 56 -17.83 17.89 -11.31
N SER A 57 -17.22 17.82 -10.13
CA SER A 57 -17.47 18.76 -9.04
C SER A 57 -16.83 20.15 -9.23
N MET A 58 -16.04 20.36 -10.29
CA MET A 58 -15.61 21.68 -10.77
C MET A 58 -16.58 22.29 -11.80
N GLU A 59 -17.49 21.51 -12.40
CA GLU A 59 -18.45 22.02 -13.38
C GLU A 59 -19.67 22.65 -12.68
N ALA A 60 -19.97 23.93 -12.97
CA ALA A 60 -21.08 24.67 -12.35
C ALA A 60 -22.49 24.08 -12.60
N ALA A 61 -22.60 23.16 -13.57
CA ALA A 61 -23.84 22.51 -13.99
C ALA A 61 -23.71 20.97 -13.92
N ALA A 62 -23.08 20.46 -12.86
CA ALA A 62 -22.92 19.04 -12.62
C ALA A 62 -24.26 18.28 -12.65
N SER A 63 -24.33 17.21 -13.44
CA SER A 63 -25.57 16.44 -13.68
C SER A 63 -25.91 15.44 -12.57
N GLY A 64 -25.03 15.26 -11.58
CA GLY A 64 -25.14 14.23 -10.53
C GLY A 64 -24.96 12.79 -11.04
N LEU A 65 -24.86 12.56 -12.35
CA LEU A 65 -24.66 11.23 -12.93
C LEU A 65 -23.32 10.62 -12.53
N VAL A 66 -22.26 11.44 -12.44
CA VAL A 66 -20.93 11.00 -12.01
C VAL A 66 -20.94 10.63 -10.52
N GLN A 67 -21.61 11.39 -9.66
CA GLN A 67 -21.80 11.04 -8.26
C GLN A 67 -22.56 9.70 -8.11
N ARG A 68 -23.61 9.47 -8.92
CA ARG A 68 -24.31 8.17 -8.95
C ARG A 68 -23.41 7.03 -9.42
N ALA A 69 -22.60 7.23 -10.46
CA ALA A 69 -21.63 6.24 -10.93
C ALA A 69 -20.53 5.94 -9.88
N ALA A 70 -20.10 6.94 -9.11
CA ALA A 70 -19.17 6.77 -8.00
C ALA A 70 -19.79 5.96 -6.84
N LEU A 71 -21.07 6.21 -6.49
CA LEU A 71 -21.82 5.41 -5.52
C LEU A 71 -22.01 3.96 -6.00
N VAL A 72 -22.28 3.74 -7.30
CA VAL A 72 -22.34 2.40 -7.89
C VAL A 72 -20.97 1.71 -7.80
N SER A 73 -19.88 2.40 -8.11
CA SER A 73 -18.51 1.87 -7.97
C SER A 73 -18.19 1.47 -6.53
N ALA A 74 -18.55 2.31 -5.56
CA ALA A 74 -18.41 2.01 -4.14
C ALA A 74 -19.24 0.79 -3.73
N GLY A 75 -20.50 0.69 -4.17
CA GLY A 75 -21.37 -0.48 -3.90
C GLY A 75 -20.83 -1.78 -4.51
N VAL A 76 -20.36 -1.74 -5.76
CA VAL A 76 -19.73 -2.87 -6.45
C VAL A 76 -18.45 -3.32 -5.74
N LEU A 77 -17.68 -2.41 -5.13
CA LEU A 77 -16.53 -2.79 -4.34
C LEU A 77 -16.90 -3.33 -2.95
N ILE A 78 -17.77 -2.64 -2.19
CA ILE A 78 -18.09 -2.99 -0.80
C ILE A 78 -18.89 -4.29 -0.71
N VAL A 79 -20.02 -4.41 -1.42
CA VAL A 79 -20.99 -5.49 -1.16
C VAL A 79 -20.43 -6.89 -1.46
N PRO A 80 -19.81 -7.15 -2.64
CA PRO A 80 -19.23 -8.45 -2.91
C PRO A 80 -17.98 -8.72 -2.07
N SER A 81 -17.20 -7.67 -1.73
CA SER A 81 -16.03 -7.84 -0.87
C SER A 81 -16.40 -8.17 0.58
N LEU A 82 -17.53 -7.67 1.10
CA LEU A 82 -18.09 -8.12 2.38
C LEU A 82 -18.52 -9.59 2.33
N LEU A 83 -19.16 -10.04 1.24
CA LEU A 83 -19.51 -11.46 1.05
C LEU A 83 -18.26 -12.35 0.97
N LEU A 84 -17.22 -11.90 0.26
CA LEU A 84 -15.91 -12.57 0.23
C LEU A 84 -15.26 -12.58 1.62
N LEU A 85 -15.34 -11.49 2.39
CA LEU A 85 -14.82 -11.43 3.76
C LEU A 85 -15.50 -12.47 4.65
N LEU A 86 -16.83 -12.60 4.57
CA LEU A 86 -17.59 -13.59 5.34
C LEU A 86 -17.24 -15.03 4.95
N PHE A 87 -16.97 -15.29 3.67
CA PHE A 87 -16.51 -16.59 3.19
C PHE A 87 -15.06 -16.92 3.63
N GLU A 88 -14.17 -15.92 3.63
CA GLU A 88 -12.78 -16.05 4.06
C GLU A 88 -12.68 -16.13 5.61
N ALA A 89 -13.53 -15.44 6.35
CA ALA A 89 -13.58 -15.49 7.83
C ALA A 89 -13.97 -16.89 8.37
N ARG A 90 -14.78 -17.66 7.61
CA ARG A 90 -15.05 -19.08 7.92
C ARG A 90 -13.82 -20.00 7.76
N ARG A 91 -12.70 -19.49 7.24
CA ARG A 91 -11.44 -20.21 7.02
C ARG A 91 -10.30 -19.49 7.75
N ALA A 92 -10.21 -19.72 9.06
CA ALA A 92 -9.42 -18.96 10.06
C ALA A 92 -7.90 -18.72 9.81
N GLN A 93 -7.35 -19.13 8.67
CA GLN A 93 -5.92 -19.10 8.33
C GLN A 93 -5.49 -17.90 7.47
N ARG A 94 -6.38 -16.95 7.09
CA ARG A 94 -6.09 -15.98 5.99
C ARG A 94 -6.36 -14.49 6.23
N LEU A 95 -6.50 -14.03 7.49
CA LEU A 95 -6.83 -12.62 7.75
C LEU A 95 -5.74 -11.59 7.42
N LYS A 96 -4.45 -11.96 7.44
CA LYS A 96 -3.32 -11.01 7.29
C LYS A 96 -3.17 -10.37 5.88
N ALA A 97 -3.84 -10.90 4.86
CA ALA A 97 -3.75 -10.39 3.48
C ALA A 97 -5.02 -10.69 2.66
N SER A 98 -6.21 -10.38 3.21
CA SER A 98 -7.48 -10.70 2.53
C SER A 98 -7.75 -9.76 1.36
N ARG A 99 -8.10 -10.30 0.18
CA ARG A 99 -8.52 -9.49 -0.98
C ARG A 99 -9.80 -8.71 -0.67
N ALA A 100 -10.65 -9.30 0.17
CA ALA A 100 -11.84 -8.66 0.70
C ALA A 100 -11.55 -7.31 1.40
N LEU A 101 -10.49 -7.21 2.21
CA LEU A 101 -10.14 -5.94 2.89
C LEU A 101 -9.80 -4.83 1.89
N PHE A 102 -9.05 -5.13 0.83
CA PHE A 102 -8.69 -4.15 -0.19
C PHE A 102 -9.92 -3.62 -0.94
N GLY A 103 -10.87 -4.50 -1.28
CA GLY A 103 -12.12 -4.09 -1.92
C GLY A 103 -13.02 -3.26 -0.99
N ILE A 104 -13.14 -3.66 0.28
CA ILE A 104 -13.90 -2.89 1.29
C ILE A 104 -13.26 -1.51 1.50
N GLY A 105 -11.95 -1.43 1.73
CA GLY A 105 -11.25 -0.16 1.96
C GLY A 105 -11.33 0.79 0.76
N ALA A 106 -11.12 0.28 -0.45
CA ALA A 106 -11.26 1.03 -1.69
C ALA A 106 -12.69 1.58 -1.89
N GLY A 107 -13.71 0.73 -1.66
CA GLY A 107 -15.10 1.13 -1.77
C GLY A 107 -15.54 2.13 -0.70
N LEU A 108 -15.09 1.96 0.56
CA LEU A 108 -15.34 2.91 1.64
C LEU A 108 -14.67 4.27 1.39
N LEU A 109 -13.47 4.28 0.80
CA LEU A 109 -12.80 5.51 0.38
C LEU A 109 -13.60 6.26 -0.69
N LEU A 110 -14.11 5.55 -1.71
CA LEU A 110 -15.00 6.16 -2.73
C LEU A 110 -16.32 6.65 -2.13
N LEU A 111 -16.92 5.90 -1.21
CA LEU A 111 -18.13 6.31 -0.51
C LEU A 111 -17.87 7.60 0.27
N LEU A 112 -16.83 7.64 1.11
CA LEU A 112 -16.43 8.85 1.85
C LEU A 112 -16.14 10.03 0.89
N ALA A 113 -15.45 9.78 -0.21
CA ALA A 113 -15.17 10.81 -1.23
C ALA A 113 -16.45 11.41 -1.83
N THR A 114 -17.48 10.61 -2.13
CA THR A 114 -18.76 11.16 -2.64
C THR A 114 -19.49 12.06 -1.65
N PHE A 115 -19.37 11.81 -0.34
CA PHE A 115 -19.98 12.65 0.69
C PHE A 115 -19.11 13.84 1.13
N VAL A 116 -17.79 13.81 0.89
CA VAL A 116 -16.88 14.91 1.26
C VAL A 116 -16.61 15.85 0.07
N VAL A 117 -16.25 15.32 -1.10
CA VAL A 117 -15.79 16.12 -2.24
C VAL A 117 -16.89 17.03 -2.77
N VAL A 118 -18.11 16.51 -2.94
CA VAL A 118 -19.25 17.24 -3.55
C VAL A 118 -19.69 18.47 -2.73
N PRO A 119 -20.00 18.37 -1.41
CA PRO A 119 -20.36 19.56 -0.64
C PRO A 119 -19.17 20.51 -0.42
N PHE A 120 -17.95 19.99 -0.28
CA PHE A 120 -16.77 20.83 -0.09
C PHE A 120 -16.43 21.65 -1.36
N SER A 121 -16.50 21.04 -2.54
CA SER A 121 -16.26 21.75 -3.79
C SER A 121 -17.34 22.79 -4.08
N ALA A 122 -18.61 22.51 -3.75
CA ALA A 122 -19.68 23.50 -3.86
C ALA A 122 -19.35 24.79 -3.06
N LEU A 123 -18.88 24.64 -1.82
CA LEU A 123 -18.48 25.79 -0.98
C LEU A 123 -17.22 26.53 -1.48
N TYR A 124 -16.28 25.81 -2.10
CA TYR A 124 -14.98 26.37 -2.49
C TYR A 124 -14.98 27.01 -3.89
N PHE A 125 -15.64 26.39 -4.88
CA PHE A 125 -15.66 26.84 -6.27
C PHE A 125 -16.89 27.71 -6.60
N PHE A 126 -17.98 27.54 -5.85
CA PHE A 126 -19.22 28.30 -6.02
C PHE A 126 -19.60 28.98 -4.69
N PRO A 127 -18.75 29.91 -4.19
CA PRO A 127 -19.05 30.63 -2.96
C PRO A 127 -20.43 31.30 -3.08
N PRO A 128 -21.25 31.30 -2.01
CA PRO A 128 -22.55 31.93 -2.04
C PRO A 128 -22.41 33.40 -2.46
N PRO A 129 -23.37 33.96 -3.23
CA PRO A 129 -23.28 35.34 -3.65
C PRO A 129 -23.11 36.22 -2.42
N THR A 130 -22.01 36.98 -2.38
CA THR A 130 -21.78 37.96 -1.32
C THR A 130 -23.00 38.85 -1.27
N ALA A 131 -23.65 38.98 -0.11
CA ALA A 131 -24.82 39.82 0.03
C ALA A 131 -24.43 41.26 -0.29
N THR A 132 -24.71 41.69 -1.53
CA THR A 132 -24.51 43.07 -1.94
C THR A 132 -25.35 43.92 -1.01
N VAL A 133 -24.69 44.67 -0.13
CA VAL A 133 -25.35 45.66 0.70
C VAL A 133 -25.80 46.75 -0.28
N THR A 134 -27.02 46.60 -0.79
CA THR A 134 -27.69 47.64 -1.57
C THR A 134 -27.86 48.83 -0.65
N SER A 135 -26.89 49.74 -0.67
CA SER A 135 -26.96 51.01 0.01
C SER A 135 -28.13 51.77 -0.61
N THR A 136 -29.27 51.77 0.09
CA THR A 136 -30.37 52.69 -0.20
C THR A 136 -29.77 54.10 -0.29
N PRO A 137 -29.92 54.83 -1.40
CA PRO A 137 -29.29 56.13 -1.54
C PRO A 137 -29.90 57.07 -0.51
N LEU A 138 -29.13 57.35 0.55
CA LEU A 138 -29.45 58.39 1.51
C LEU A 138 -29.42 59.74 0.77
N GLY A 139 -30.39 60.60 1.08
CA GLY A 139 -30.64 61.83 0.32
C GLY A 139 -29.42 62.74 0.14
N THR A 140 -29.35 63.33 -1.04
CA THR A 140 -28.55 64.49 -1.49
C THR A 140 -27.45 64.99 -0.54
N PRO A 141 -26.15 64.79 -0.86
CA PRO A 141 -25.07 65.40 -0.09
C PRO A 141 -24.98 66.93 -0.33
N PRO A 142 -24.56 67.72 0.69
CA PRO A 142 -24.21 69.13 0.50
C PRO A 142 -22.91 69.30 -0.34
N PRO A 143 -22.66 70.48 -0.93
CA PRO A 143 -21.61 70.68 -1.92
C PRO A 143 -20.17 70.58 -1.36
N PRO A 144 -19.19 70.19 -2.20
CA PRO A 144 -17.80 70.00 -1.77
C PRO A 144 -17.08 71.33 -1.53
N SER A 145 -16.37 71.41 -0.40
CA SER A 145 -15.35 72.45 -0.14
C SER A 145 -13.96 71.96 -0.57
N ALA A 146 -13.06 72.89 -0.92
CA ALA A 146 -11.90 72.60 -1.77
C ALA A 146 -10.64 72.06 -1.03
N THR A 147 -9.98 71.11 -1.69
CA THR A 147 -8.52 71.04 -2.00
C THR A 147 -7.50 71.60 -1.00
N PRO A 148 -6.55 70.76 -0.52
CA PRO A 148 -5.19 70.69 -1.10
C PRO A 148 -4.78 69.24 -1.46
N THR A 149 -4.28 68.90 -2.64
CA THR A 149 -2.99 69.26 -3.30
C THR A 149 -1.73 68.89 -2.49
N ALA A 150 -1.18 67.71 -2.81
CA ALA A 150 0.24 67.35 -2.69
C ALA A 150 0.55 66.38 -3.85
N THR A 151 1.06 66.85 -4.98
CA THR A 151 2.50 66.94 -5.32
C THR A 151 3.17 65.57 -5.47
N PHE A 152 3.44 65.20 -6.73
CA PHE A 152 4.18 64.00 -7.12
C PHE A 152 5.67 64.09 -6.76
N SER A 153 6.31 62.94 -6.54
CA SER A 153 7.78 62.79 -6.62
C SER A 153 8.14 61.40 -7.16
N PRO A 154 8.81 61.27 -8.32
CA PRO A 154 9.22 59.98 -8.89
C PRO A 154 10.70 59.63 -8.64
N THR A 155 11.02 58.32 -8.69
CA THR A 155 12.36 57.77 -9.10
C THR A 155 13.51 57.89 -8.06
N PRO A 156 14.54 56.99 -8.03
CA PRO A 156 14.89 55.89 -8.94
C PRO A 156 15.02 54.47 -8.34
N THR A 157 15.00 53.48 -9.25
CA THR A 157 15.59 52.13 -9.09
C THR A 157 17.00 52.12 -9.68
N PRO A 158 18.03 51.67 -8.94
CA PRO A 158 18.81 50.46 -9.30
C PRO A 158 19.18 49.62 -8.04
N THR A 159 19.93 48.51 -8.03
CA THR A 159 20.82 47.86 -9.02
C THR A 159 20.84 46.32 -8.83
N LEU A 160 21.33 45.56 -9.82
CA LEU A 160 21.71 44.14 -9.69
C LEU A 160 22.91 43.93 -8.73
N THR A 161 23.04 42.77 -8.08
CA THR A 161 24.34 42.23 -7.62
C THR A 161 24.32 40.69 -7.62
N ARG A 162 25.50 40.09 -7.92
CA ARG A 162 25.68 38.67 -8.30
C ARG A 162 25.90 37.73 -7.11
N THR A 163 25.55 36.47 -7.35
CA THR A 163 26.01 35.25 -6.67
C THR A 163 27.54 35.16 -6.52
N PRO A 164 28.02 34.59 -5.41
CA PRO A 164 29.19 33.71 -5.43
C PRO A 164 28.85 32.28 -4.97
N THR A 165 29.25 31.30 -5.77
CA THR A 165 29.21 29.87 -5.42
C THR A 165 30.58 29.43 -4.88
N PRO A 166 30.66 28.82 -3.69
CA PRO A 166 31.83 28.04 -3.30
C PRO A 166 31.59 26.54 -3.56
N THR A 167 32.37 25.98 -4.49
CA THR A 167 32.52 24.53 -4.67
C THR A 167 33.45 23.96 -3.60
N VAL A 168 33.07 22.88 -2.93
CA VAL A 168 34.03 22.00 -2.23
C VAL A 168 33.76 20.53 -2.53
N THR A 169 34.74 19.92 -3.16
CA THR A 169 34.86 18.49 -3.48
C THR A 169 35.43 17.73 -2.27
N ARG A 170 34.98 16.48 -2.02
CA ARG A 170 35.84 15.26 -1.98
C ARG A 170 35.13 14.02 -1.40
N THR A 171 35.23 12.94 -2.16
CA THR A 171 34.96 11.55 -1.74
C THR A 171 36.10 11.02 -0.85
N PRO A 172 35.83 10.08 0.06
CA PRO A 172 36.51 8.80 -0.05
C PRO A 172 35.58 7.58 0.08
N ARG A 173 36.04 6.46 -0.48
CA ARG A 173 35.36 5.16 -0.57
C ARG A 173 36.10 4.14 0.31
N PRO A 174 35.45 3.45 1.25
CA PRO A 174 35.94 2.19 1.79
C PRO A 174 35.75 1.06 0.76
N SER A 175 36.63 0.07 0.78
CA SER A 175 36.64 -1.04 -0.16
C SER A 175 36.89 -2.35 0.56
N ASP A 176 35.82 -3.05 0.95
CA ASP A 176 35.93 -4.39 1.54
C ASP A 176 35.67 -5.46 0.47
N THR A 177 36.77 -6.02 -0.03
CA THR A 177 36.76 -7.17 -0.95
C THR A 177 36.86 -8.44 -0.13
N ALA A 178 35.75 -9.11 0.12
CA ALA A 178 35.74 -10.44 0.73
C ALA A 178 36.19 -11.50 -0.30
N THR A 179 37.39 -12.05 -0.13
CA THR A 179 37.93 -13.12 -0.98
C THR A 179 37.25 -14.46 -0.66
N VAL A 180 36.44 -14.96 -1.60
CA VAL A 180 35.77 -16.27 -1.47
C VAL A 180 36.70 -17.39 -1.95
N THR A 181 37.41 -18.03 -1.03
CA THR A 181 38.19 -19.25 -1.30
C THR A 181 37.26 -20.46 -1.37
N ARG A 182 36.84 -20.86 -2.57
CA ARG A 182 36.11 -22.13 -2.78
C ARG A 182 37.07 -23.32 -2.72
N ARG A 183 36.95 -24.13 -1.67
CA ARG A 183 37.51 -25.50 -1.61
C ARG A 183 36.42 -26.49 -2.07
N PRO A 184 36.67 -27.38 -3.05
CA PRO A 184 35.70 -28.40 -3.42
C PRO A 184 35.75 -29.56 -2.40
N LEU A 185 34.63 -29.82 -1.72
CA LEU A 185 34.44 -31.06 -0.96
C LEU A 185 33.38 -31.94 -1.64
N VAL A 186 33.59 -33.25 -1.55
CA VAL A 186 32.86 -34.28 -2.32
C VAL A 186 31.43 -34.43 -1.81
N ALA A 187 30.45 -34.35 -2.71
CA ALA A 187 29.05 -34.60 -2.39
C ALA A 187 28.77 -36.11 -2.26
N SER A 188 28.85 -36.64 -1.04
CA SER A 188 28.35 -37.97 -0.72
C SER A 188 26.81 -37.96 -0.70
N ARG A 189 26.17 -38.58 -1.69
CA ARG A 189 24.72 -38.81 -1.67
C ARG A 189 24.42 -40.10 -0.91
N THR A 190 23.62 -40.00 0.14
CA THR A 190 23.20 -41.11 1.01
C THR A 190 21.70 -40.90 1.32
N PRO A 191 20.85 -41.94 1.39
CA PRO A 191 19.44 -41.79 1.02
C PRO A 191 18.60 -41.00 2.04
N GLN A 192 17.72 -40.17 1.50
CA GLN A 192 16.73 -39.38 2.25
C GLN A 192 15.59 -40.29 2.72
N PRO A 193 15.28 -40.39 4.03
CA PRO A 193 14.11 -41.09 4.51
C PRO A 193 12.82 -40.35 4.12
N THR A 194 11.78 -41.11 3.78
CA THR A 194 10.48 -40.58 3.34
C THR A 194 9.78 -39.79 4.45
N ASP A 195 9.52 -38.50 4.21
CA ASP A 195 8.80 -37.65 5.15
C ASP A 195 7.36 -38.14 5.37
N THR A 196 7.03 -38.41 6.63
CA THR A 196 5.63 -38.41 7.09
C THR A 196 5.11 -36.97 7.01
N PRO A 197 3.86 -36.70 6.58
CA PRO A 197 3.34 -35.34 6.48
C PRO A 197 3.12 -34.72 7.86
N VAL A 198 4.19 -34.16 8.43
CA VAL A 198 4.14 -33.30 9.62
C VAL A 198 3.43 -32.01 9.25
N ASN A 199 2.35 -31.67 9.95
CA ASN A 199 1.71 -30.38 9.79
C ASN A 199 2.65 -29.29 10.34
N PRO A 200 3.20 -28.37 9.51
CA PRO A 200 4.24 -27.46 9.95
C PRO A 200 3.72 -26.47 10.97
N CYS A 201 4.55 -26.16 11.96
CA CYS A 201 4.31 -24.99 12.81
C CYS A 201 4.73 -23.72 12.06
N VAL A 202 4.25 -22.56 12.50
CA VAL A 202 4.64 -21.26 11.93
C VAL A 202 5.32 -20.41 13.00
N GLY A 203 6.56 -20.01 12.74
CA GLY A 203 7.31 -19.03 13.55
C GLY A 203 7.51 -17.72 12.81
N VAL A 204 7.79 -16.65 13.55
CA VAL A 204 8.16 -15.33 13.01
C VAL A 204 9.60 -15.01 13.39
N VAL A 205 10.38 -14.57 12.41
CA VAL A 205 11.81 -14.25 12.54
C VAL A 205 12.02 -12.89 13.22
N THR A 206 12.74 -12.85 14.34
CA THR A 206 12.93 -11.65 15.17
C THR A 206 14.18 -10.82 14.82
N ASN A 207 15.13 -11.39 14.08
CA ASN A 207 16.34 -10.74 13.56
C ASN A 207 16.71 -11.40 12.21
N ASN A 208 17.55 -10.77 11.36
CA ASN A 208 18.05 -11.43 10.16
C ASN A 208 18.72 -12.78 10.52
N LEU A 209 18.17 -13.88 9.99
CA LEU A 209 18.40 -15.23 10.49
C LEU A 209 19.04 -16.13 9.43
N ASN A 210 20.13 -16.79 9.78
CA ASN A 210 20.89 -17.63 8.86
C ASN A 210 20.31 -19.04 8.79
N LEU A 211 19.92 -19.46 7.58
CA LEU A 211 19.57 -20.83 7.22
C LEU A 211 20.85 -21.63 6.93
N ARG A 212 21.04 -22.76 7.60
CA ARG A 212 22.26 -23.56 7.52
C ARG A 212 21.99 -25.02 7.13
N ALA A 213 23.01 -25.68 6.60
CA ALA A 213 22.91 -27.09 6.18
C ALA A 213 22.77 -28.09 7.35
N ALA A 214 23.18 -27.73 8.56
CA ALA A 214 23.16 -28.57 9.77
C ALA A 214 22.92 -27.70 11.02
N PRO A 215 22.51 -28.27 12.17
CA PRO A 215 22.22 -27.52 13.41
C PRO A 215 23.51 -27.11 14.15
N SER A 216 24.33 -26.28 13.50
CA SER A 216 25.58 -25.74 14.03
C SER A 216 25.89 -24.37 13.43
N THR A 217 26.53 -23.49 14.21
CA THR A 217 27.00 -22.16 13.77
C THR A 217 28.10 -22.23 12.72
N ASP A 218 28.79 -23.37 12.60
CA ASP A 218 29.89 -23.58 11.65
C ASP A 218 29.42 -24.28 10.35
N ALA A 219 28.16 -24.69 10.30
CA ALA A 219 27.58 -25.33 9.12
C ALA A 219 27.39 -24.33 7.96
N GLU A 220 27.46 -24.85 6.72
CA GLU A 220 27.31 -24.07 5.48
C GLU A 220 26.08 -23.16 5.52
N LEU A 221 26.27 -21.89 5.19
CA LEU A 221 25.22 -20.89 5.08
C LEU A 221 24.50 -21.05 3.74
N LEU A 222 23.25 -21.50 3.77
CA LEU A 222 22.41 -21.69 2.59
C LEU A 222 21.73 -20.39 2.16
N ALA A 223 21.23 -19.61 3.12
CA ALA A 223 20.55 -18.33 2.88
C ALA A 223 20.53 -17.47 4.16
N THR A 224 20.28 -16.16 4.01
CA THR A 224 19.92 -15.27 5.12
C THR A 224 18.47 -14.82 4.95
N ILE A 225 17.65 -15.13 5.94
CA ILE A 225 16.21 -14.88 6.03
C ILE A 225 16.01 -13.48 6.65
N PRO A 226 15.26 -12.57 6.01
CA PRO A 226 15.00 -11.24 6.56
C PRO A 226 14.18 -11.27 7.86
N PHE A 227 14.37 -10.24 8.69
CA PHE A 227 13.45 -9.88 9.79
C PHE A 227 11.96 -9.90 9.37
N ASP A 228 11.08 -10.26 10.32
CA ASP A 228 9.61 -10.38 10.16
C ASP A 228 9.14 -11.41 9.10
N SER A 229 10.05 -12.26 8.61
CA SER A 229 9.68 -13.41 7.78
C SER A 229 8.90 -14.44 8.58
N ALA A 230 7.80 -14.95 8.01
CA ALA A 230 7.09 -16.11 8.54
C ALA A 230 7.69 -17.41 7.96
N LEU A 231 8.06 -18.35 8.83
CA LEU A 231 8.69 -19.62 8.44
C LEU A 231 7.82 -20.82 8.79
N ALA A 232 7.77 -21.80 7.87
CA ALA A 232 7.22 -23.11 8.11
C ALA A 232 8.29 -24.01 8.75
N ILE A 233 7.98 -24.53 9.94
CA ILE A 233 8.87 -25.31 10.79
C ILE A 233 8.36 -26.75 10.85
N PHE A 234 9.23 -27.72 10.54
CA PHE A 234 8.88 -29.14 10.35
C PHE A 234 9.56 -30.07 11.35
N GLY A 235 10.45 -29.55 12.19
CA GLY A 235 11.18 -30.30 13.20
C GLY A 235 12.12 -29.43 14.01
N ARG A 236 12.85 -30.05 14.93
CA ARG A 236 13.86 -29.43 15.81
C ARG A 236 14.96 -30.43 16.16
N ASN A 237 16.07 -29.98 16.72
CA ASN A 237 17.01 -30.87 17.39
C ASN A 237 16.47 -31.27 18.79
N ALA A 238 17.13 -32.21 19.45
CA ALA A 238 16.72 -32.72 20.77
C ALA A 238 16.58 -31.60 21.81
N ASP A 239 17.51 -30.65 21.82
CA ASP A 239 17.55 -29.53 22.80
C ASP A 239 16.61 -28.37 22.44
N SER A 240 15.87 -28.43 21.32
CA SER A 240 15.04 -27.33 20.77
C SER A 240 15.78 -26.01 20.50
N THR A 241 17.11 -26.02 20.45
CA THR A 241 17.98 -24.86 20.14
C THR A 241 18.07 -24.59 18.64
N TRP A 242 17.83 -25.59 17.80
CA TRP A 242 17.80 -25.50 16.34
C TRP A 242 16.49 -26.06 15.79
N TRP A 243 15.97 -25.39 14.76
CA TRP A 243 14.69 -25.71 14.13
C TRP A 243 14.88 -25.98 12.65
N TYR A 244 14.25 -27.05 12.15
CA TYR A 244 14.30 -27.45 10.75
C TYR A 244 13.16 -26.79 9.98
N VAL A 245 13.50 -25.97 8.99
CA VAL A 245 12.59 -25.10 8.24
C VAL A 245 12.77 -25.25 6.74
N VAL A 246 11.79 -24.79 5.97
CA VAL A 246 11.91 -24.60 4.53
C VAL A 246 11.67 -23.13 4.17
N TYR A 247 12.63 -22.52 3.48
CA TYR A 247 12.59 -21.13 3.02
C TYR A 247 13.09 -21.06 1.57
N ASP A 248 12.32 -20.43 0.68
CA ASP A 248 12.61 -20.34 -0.76
C ASP A 248 13.06 -21.67 -1.43
N ASN A 249 12.38 -22.76 -1.06
CA ASN A 249 12.65 -24.14 -1.46
C ASN A 249 13.99 -24.74 -0.98
N LEU A 250 14.75 -24.01 -0.14
CA LEU A 250 15.89 -24.54 0.60
C LEU A 250 15.40 -25.07 1.95
N ALA A 251 15.69 -26.34 2.24
CA ALA A 251 15.46 -26.93 3.55
C ALA A 251 16.75 -26.87 4.37
N GLY A 252 16.64 -26.58 5.66
CA GLY A 252 17.80 -26.44 6.53
C GLY A 252 17.44 -26.04 7.95
N TRP A 253 18.46 -25.66 8.70
CA TRP A 253 18.45 -25.44 10.13
C TRP A 253 18.62 -23.96 10.47
N VAL A 254 17.83 -23.45 11.41
CA VAL A 254 17.93 -22.09 11.95
C VAL A 254 18.00 -22.09 13.48
N LEU A 255 18.66 -21.08 14.06
CA LEU A 255 18.73 -20.88 15.50
C LEU A 255 17.37 -20.48 16.09
N GLY A 256 16.93 -21.20 17.13
CA GLY A 256 15.62 -21.01 17.77
C GLY A 256 15.46 -19.71 18.55
N GLU A 257 16.56 -19.15 19.06
CA GLU A 257 16.54 -17.88 19.80
C GLU A 257 16.03 -16.68 18.98
N PHE A 258 16.13 -16.78 17.64
CA PHE A 258 15.66 -15.76 16.69
C PHE A 258 14.29 -16.07 16.09
N LEU A 259 13.55 -17.04 16.67
CA LEU A 259 12.20 -17.39 16.27
C LEU A 259 11.21 -17.14 17.41
N ASN A 260 10.21 -16.30 17.14
CA ASN A 260 9.00 -16.27 17.96
C ASN A 260 8.06 -17.39 17.50
N VAL A 261 7.94 -18.44 18.31
CA VAL A 261 7.15 -19.65 18.06
C VAL A 261 5.99 -19.78 19.04
N THR A 262 4.88 -20.40 18.60
CA THR A 262 3.79 -20.74 19.53
C THR A 262 4.14 -22.00 20.34
N PRO A 263 3.57 -22.21 21.53
CA PRO A 263 3.83 -23.41 22.34
C PRO A 263 3.58 -24.74 21.59
N ALA A 264 2.65 -24.76 20.64
CA ALA A 264 2.37 -25.92 19.79
C ALA A 264 3.58 -26.35 18.93
N CYS A 265 4.54 -25.44 18.64
CA CYS A 265 5.77 -25.83 17.94
C CYS A 265 6.64 -26.77 18.80
N LEU A 266 6.48 -26.78 20.13
CA LEU A 266 7.18 -27.69 21.04
C LEU A 266 6.67 -29.15 20.96
N GLU A 267 5.69 -29.44 20.11
CA GLU A 267 5.25 -30.81 19.78
C GLU A 267 5.88 -31.33 18.47
N LEU A 268 6.66 -30.51 17.76
CA LEU A 268 7.32 -30.92 16.51
C LEU A 268 8.33 -32.06 16.74
N PRO A 269 8.48 -32.97 15.76
CA PRO A 269 9.37 -34.12 15.89
C PRO A 269 10.83 -33.68 15.98
N VAL A 270 11.60 -34.45 16.74
CA VAL A 270 13.05 -34.32 16.78
C VAL A 270 13.64 -34.91 15.49
N ARG A 271 14.57 -34.18 14.87
CA ARG A 271 15.41 -34.63 13.76
C ARG A 271 16.87 -34.58 14.23
N ASP A 272 17.57 -35.70 14.12
CA ASP A 272 18.94 -35.85 14.64
C ASP A 272 20.04 -35.50 13.61
N ARG A 273 19.66 -35.09 12.39
CA ARG A 273 20.53 -34.82 11.23
C ARG A 273 19.91 -33.75 10.34
#